data_AF-A0A916RNN4-F1
#
_entry.id   AF-A0A916RNN4-F1
#
_cell.length_a   1.000
_cell.length_b   1.000
_cell.length_c   1.000
_cell.angle_alpha   90.00
_cell.angle_beta   90.00
_cell.angle_gamma   90.00
#
_symmetry.space_group_name_H-M   'P 1'
#
loop_
_entity.id
_entity.type
_entity.pdbx_description
1 polymer ?
#
loop_
_entity_poly.entity_id
_entity_poly.type
_entity_poly.pdbx_seq_one_letter_code
_entity_poly.pdbx_strand_id
1 'polypeptide(L)'
;MEEDLQQTIREALFCEQILAKGSQNVVLETLRDAPAVELWSHYPPGDVYDPESGAQWYYHCHDTSADRGEHGHFHCFLRPQGGEGPIHHLVAVGVDAYGRLVRLFTVNQWVVADQRADAETLISLLPRFDMQMPRPSYLVNRWLSAILRAYAPEIRQLIRERDVALAAHKAPQGIDILEDRSLEVTSEIRADLKAKATSLGLG
;
A
#
# COMPACT_ATOMS: atom_id res chain seq x y z
N MET A 1 -21.08 -7.99 -4.62
CA MET A 1 -20.25 -8.09 -3.39
C MET A 1 -19.24 -9.22 -3.49
N GLU A 2 -19.66 -10.49 -3.51
CA GLU A 2 -18.72 -11.62 -3.63
C GLU A 2 -18.16 -11.77 -5.05
N GLU A 3 -19.01 -11.62 -6.08
CA GLU A 3 -18.56 -11.60 -7.48
C GLU A 3 -17.55 -10.47 -7.76
N ASP A 4 -17.79 -9.27 -7.19
CA ASP A 4 -16.86 -8.14 -7.31
C ASP A 4 -15.51 -8.45 -6.65
N LEU A 5 -15.52 -9.09 -5.47
CA LEU A 5 -14.31 -9.53 -4.78
C LEU A 5 -13.56 -10.57 -5.62
N GLN A 6 -14.25 -11.57 -6.16
CA GLN A 6 -13.62 -12.57 -7.02
C GLN A 6 -13.01 -11.93 -8.27
N GLN A 7 -13.69 -10.97 -8.89
CA GLN A 7 -13.18 -10.25 -10.05
C GLN A 7 -11.92 -9.45 -9.70
N THR A 8 -11.89 -8.74 -8.58
CA THR A 8 -10.69 -7.99 -8.14
C THR A 8 -9.51 -8.90 -7.82
N ILE A 9 -9.74 -10.08 -7.25
CA ILE A 9 -8.67 -11.06 -7.03
C ILE A 9 -8.15 -11.62 -8.35
N ARG A 10 -9.04 -11.99 -9.28
CA ARG A 10 -8.64 -12.42 -10.64
C ARG A 10 -7.84 -11.34 -11.35
N GLU A 11 -8.18 -10.07 -11.14
CA GLU A 11 -7.48 -8.91 -11.70
C GLU A 11 -6.03 -8.81 -11.20
N ALA A 12 -5.82 -8.92 -9.89
CA ALA A 12 -4.47 -8.91 -9.32
C ALA A 12 -3.64 -10.10 -9.81
N LEU A 13 -4.21 -11.31 -9.82
CA LEU A 13 -3.56 -12.51 -10.33
C LEU A 13 -3.24 -12.42 -11.83
N PHE A 14 -4.13 -11.82 -12.62
CA PHE A 14 -3.91 -11.57 -14.04
C PHE A 14 -2.70 -10.65 -14.24
N CYS A 15 -2.58 -9.56 -13.48
CA CYS A 15 -1.43 -8.67 -13.56
C CYS A 15 -0.12 -9.41 -13.24
N GLU A 16 -0.08 -10.19 -12.16
CA GLU A 16 1.07 -11.03 -11.80
C GLU A 16 1.43 -12.02 -12.93
N GLN A 17 0.42 -12.67 -13.52
CA GLN A 17 0.62 -13.63 -14.61
C GLN A 17 1.17 -12.97 -15.88
N ILE A 18 0.68 -11.77 -16.25
CA ILE A 18 1.17 -11.06 -17.43
C ILE A 18 2.62 -10.61 -17.23
N LEU A 19 2.97 -10.08 -16.05
CA LEU A 19 4.36 -9.72 -15.73
C LEU A 19 5.28 -10.96 -15.81
N ALA A 20 4.84 -12.08 -15.25
CA ALA A 20 5.62 -13.32 -15.23
C ALA A 20 5.94 -13.85 -16.63
N LYS A 21 5.08 -13.63 -17.64
CA LYS A 21 5.37 -14.01 -19.05
C LYS A 21 6.60 -13.31 -19.62
N GLY A 22 6.94 -12.13 -19.10
CA GLY A 22 8.14 -11.38 -19.46
C GLY A 22 9.31 -11.56 -18.48
N SER A 23 9.26 -12.56 -17.61
CA SER A 23 10.20 -12.71 -16.49
C SER A 23 10.28 -11.46 -15.59
N GLN A 24 9.16 -10.74 -15.46
CA GLN A 24 9.00 -9.57 -14.60
C GLN A 24 8.13 -9.91 -13.38
N ASN A 25 8.17 -9.04 -12.38
CA ASN A 25 7.22 -8.99 -11.27
C ASN A 25 6.97 -7.52 -10.89
N VAL A 26 6.09 -7.24 -9.93
CA VAL A 26 5.73 -5.86 -9.56
C VAL A 26 6.91 -5.05 -9.01
N VAL A 27 7.92 -5.70 -8.41
CA VAL A 27 9.13 -5.04 -7.90
C VAL A 27 10.06 -4.69 -9.05
N LEU A 28 10.41 -5.66 -9.91
CA LEU A 28 11.27 -5.47 -11.07
C LEU A 28 10.70 -4.43 -12.03
N GLU A 29 9.37 -4.44 -12.20
CA GLU A 29 8.67 -3.49 -13.05
C GLU A 29 8.71 -2.06 -12.48
N THR A 30 8.51 -1.91 -11.16
CA THR A 30 8.60 -0.63 -10.46
C THR A 30 10.02 -0.05 -10.51
N LEU A 31 11.03 -0.91 -10.41
CA LEU A 31 12.44 -0.53 -10.37
C LEU A 31 13.12 -0.51 -11.74
N ARG A 32 12.37 -0.73 -12.83
CA ARG A 32 12.89 -0.91 -14.19
C ARG A 32 13.85 0.20 -14.63
N ASP A 33 13.51 1.45 -14.34
CA ASP A 33 14.27 2.63 -14.77
C ASP A 33 15.23 3.15 -13.67
N ALA A 34 15.34 2.45 -12.54
CA ALA A 34 16.25 2.80 -11.46
C ALA A 34 17.67 2.32 -11.80
N PRO A 35 18.68 3.21 -11.85
CA PRO A 35 20.07 2.80 -12.13
C PRO A 35 20.66 1.98 -10.98
N ALA A 36 20.21 2.25 -9.76
CA ALA A 36 20.51 1.49 -8.55
C ALA A 36 19.34 1.63 -7.56
N VAL A 37 19.18 0.62 -6.71
CA VAL A 37 18.22 0.64 -5.60
C VAL A 37 18.93 1.17 -4.36
N GLU A 38 18.47 2.32 -3.88
CA GLU A 38 18.97 3.00 -2.69
C GLU A 38 17.94 2.85 -1.57
N LEU A 39 18.41 2.56 -0.36
CA LEU A 39 17.52 2.43 0.79
C LEU A 39 16.84 3.78 1.08
N TRP A 40 15.57 3.72 1.46
CA TRP A 40 14.72 4.88 1.76
C TRP A 40 14.39 5.79 0.57
N SER A 41 14.97 5.56 -0.61
CA SER A 41 14.61 6.30 -1.82
C SER A 41 13.26 5.83 -2.37
N HIS A 42 12.48 6.78 -2.87
CA HIS A 42 11.18 6.52 -3.48
C HIS A 42 11.34 6.10 -4.95
N TYR A 43 10.54 5.12 -5.36
CA TYR A 43 10.47 4.61 -6.71
C TYR A 43 9.03 4.56 -7.23
N PRO A 44 8.78 5.02 -8.46
CA PRO A 44 9.71 5.83 -9.28
C PRO A 44 10.02 7.19 -8.60
N PRO A 45 11.09 7.89 -9.03
CA PRO A 45 11.36 9.24 -8.54
C PRO A 45 10.18 10.19 -8.79
N GLY A 46 9.79 10.94 -7.76
CA GLY A 46 8.66 11.89 -7.82
C GLY A 46 7.28 11.28 -7.52
N ASP A 47 7.25 10.02 -7.09
CA ASP A 47 6.04 9.24 -6.81
C ASP A 47 5.13 9.10 -8.04
N VAL A 48 4.08 8.28 -7.94
CA VAL A 48 3.05 8.18 -8.98
C VAL A 48 1.77 8.80 -8.45
N TYR A 49 1.25 9.80 -9.17
CA TYR A 49 0.01 10.50 -8.81
C TYR A 49 -0.96 10.50 -10.00
N ASP A 50 -2.19 10.07 -9.76
CA ASP A 50 -3.31 10.21 -10.69
C ASP A 50 -4.17 11.43 -10.31
N PRO A 51 -4.20 12.50 -11.13
CA PRO A 51 -5.02 13.67 -10.85
C PRO A 51 -6.52 13.44 -10.98
N GLU A 52 -6.97 12.38 -11.68
CA GLU A 52 -8.39 12.09 -11.86
C GLU A 52 -9.01 11.47 -10.60
N SER A 53 -8.41 10.40 -10.08
CA SER A 53 -8.86 9.77 -8.83
C SER A 53 -8.35 10.47 -7.56
N GLY A 54 -7.20 11.14 -7.66
CA GLY A 54 -6.43 11.65 -6.53
C GLY A 54 -5.55 10.59 -5.86
N ALA A 55 -5.45 9.38 -6.42
CA ALA A 55 -4.62 8.31 -5.87
C ALA A 55 -3.13 8.59 -6.07
N GLN A 56 -2.32 8.24 -5.08
CA GLN A 56 -0.87 8.35 -5.15
C GLN A 56 -0.22 7.09 -4.56
N TRP A 57 0.92 6.68 -5.11
CA TRP A 57 1.77 5.69 -4.47
C TRP A 57 3.24 5.93 -4.74
N TYR A 58 4.09 5.42 -3.84
CA TYR A 58 5.50 5.19 -4.10
C TYR A 58 5.92 3.84 -3.51
N TYR A 59 7.01 3.29 -4.02
CA TYR A 59 7.67 2.10 -3.48
C TYR A 59 9.00 2.49 -2.84
N HIS A 60 9.35 1.86 -1.72
CA HIS A 60 10.72 1.91 -1.20
C HIS A 60 11.11 0.60 -0.52
N CYS A 61 12.40 0.46 -0.22
CA CYS A 61 12.93 -0.59 0.63
C CYS A 61 13.92 0.01 1.63
N HIS A 62 14.10 -0.66 2.76
CA HIS A 62 15.05 -0.26 3.79
C HIS A 62 15.70 -1.49 4.44
N ASP A 63 16.75 -1.24 5.22
CA ASP A 63 17.59 -2.26 5.86
C ASP A 63 16.80 -3.28 6.68
N THR A 64 15.75 -2.84 7.38
CA THR A 64 14.87 -3.72 8.18
C THR A 64 13.75 -4.41 7.39
N SER A 65 13.62 -4.16 6.07
CA SER A 65 12.58 -4.79 5.24
C SER A 65 12.73 -6.32 5.24
N ALA A 66 13.97 -6.82 5.13
CA ALA A 66 14.25 -8.25 5.11
C ALA A 66 13.82 -8.97 6.40
N ASP A 67 13.97 -8.30 7.56
CA ASP A 67 13.55 -8.84 8.86
C ASP A 67 12.02 -9.03 8.95
N ARG A 68 11.26 -8.27 8.14
CA ARG A 68 9.80 -8.40 8.00
C ARG A 68 9.40 -9.46 6.97
N GLY A 69 10.35 -10.03 6.24
CA GLY A 69 10.11 -10.90 5.09
C GLY A 69 9.73 -10.13 3.82
N GLU A 70 10.02 -8.83 3.77
CA GLU A 70 9.77 -7.95 2.63
C GLU A 70 11.08 -7.68 1.89
N HIS A 71 11.00 -7.51 0.57
CA HIS A 71 12.03 -6.77 -0.15
C HIS A 71 11.82 -5.27 0.03
N GLY A 72 10.57 -4.84 0.03
CA GLY A 72 10.12 -3.48 0.34
C GLY A 72 8.61 -3.39 0.24
N HIS A 73 8.08 -2.18 0.20
CA HIS A 73 6.64 -1.97 0.21
C HIS A 73 6.20 -0.72 -0.53
N PHE A 74 4.97 -0.76 -1.00
CA PHE A 74 4.29 0.38 -1.62
C PHE A 74 3.50 1.13 -0.55
N HIS A 75 3.70 2.43 -0.41
CA HIS A 75 2.78 3.27 0.34
C HIS A 75 1.69 3.80 -0.58
N CYS A 76 0.43 3.60 -0.22
CA CYS A 76 -0.73 4.03 -0.99
C CYS A 76 -1.44 5.18 -0.29
N PHE A 77 -1.73 6.24 -1.02
CA PHE A 77 -2.29 7.48 -0.52
C PHE A 77 -3.48 7.94 -1.35
N LEU A 78 -4.26 8.86 -0.79
CA LEU A 78 -5.26 9.62 -1.52
C LEU A 78 -5.16 11.11 -1.20
N ARG A 79 -5.30 11.93 -2.25
CA ARG A 79 -5.48 13.38 -2.19
C ARG A 79 -6.91 13.76 -2.57
N PRO A 80 -7.86 13.83 -1.62
CA PRO A 80 -9.27 14.00 -1.94
C PRO A 80 -9.61 15.34 -2.60
N GLN A 81 -8.73 16.35 -2.49
CA GLN A 81 -8.89 17.70 -3.03
C GLN A 81 -7.85 18.04 -4.11
N GLY A 82 -7.23 17.03 -4.74
CA GLY A 82 -6.24 17.21 -5.81
C GLY A 82 -4.80 17.42 -5.31
N GLY A 83 -3.89 17.73 -6.23
CA GLY A 83 -2.43 17.66 -6.00
C GLY A 83 -1.93 18.54 -4.86
N GLU A 84 -2.52 19.73 -4.70
CA GLU A 84 -2.20 20.69 -3.63
C GLU A 84 -3.03 20.48 -2.35
N GLY A 85 -3.93 19.50 -2.35
CA GLY A 85 -4.80 19.17 -1.23
C GLY A 85 -4.11 18.33 -0.14
N PRO A 86 -4.83 18.01 0.95
CA PRO A 86 -4.33 17.11 1.97
C PRO A 86 -4.00 15.74 1.35
N ILE A 87 -2.90 15.14 1.81
CA ILE A 87 -2.53 13.76 1.47
C ILE A 87 -2.83 12.87 2.67
N HIS A 88 -3.44 11.72 2.41
CA HIS A 88 -3.81 10.76 3.44
C HIS A 88 -3.23 9.39 3.10
N HIS A 89 -2.44 8.82 4.01
CA HIS A 89 -1.97 7.45 3.88
C HIS A 89 -3.10 6.46 4.16
N LEU A 90 -3.36 5.56 3.21
CA LEU A 90 -4.38 4.52 3.34
C LEU A 90 -3.80 3.26 3.96
N VAL A 91 -2.78 2.70 3.32
CA VAL A 91 -2.13 1.44 3.72
C VAL A 91 -0.80 1.28 3.00
N ALA A 92 0.13 0.56 3.62
CA ALA A 92 1.33 0.06 2.98
C ALA A 92 1.14 -1.40 2.53
N VAL A 93 1.63 -1.72 1.33
CA VAL A 93 1.53 -3.03 0.68
C VAL A 93 2.93 -3.65 0.61
N GLY A 94 3.23 -4.57 1.52
CA GLY A 94 4.51 -5.25 1.62
C GLY A 94 4.63 -6.43 0.66
N VAL A 95 5.75 -6.48 -0.06
CA VAL A 95 6.05 -7.53 -1.03
C VAL A 95 7.41 -8.18 -0.78
N ASP A 96 7.51 -9.47 -1.08
CA ASP A 96 8.79 -10.17 -1.05
C ASP A 96 9.66 -9.88 -2.30
N ALA A 97 10.85 -10.47 -2.36
CA ALA A 97 11.78 -10.31 -3.49
C ALA A 97 11.24 -10.85 -4.83
N TYR A 98 10.16 -11.63 -4.80
CA TYR A 98 9.48 -12.14 -5.99
C TYR A 98 8.25 -11.28 -6.35
N GLY A 99 8.01 -10.18 -5.65
CA GLY A 99 6.87 -9.30 -5.84
C GLY A 99 5.55 -9.86 -5.32
N ARG A 100 5.57 -10.87 -4.46
CA ARG A 100 4.36 -11.46 -3.88
C ARG A 100 3.93 -10.65 -2.66
N LEU A 101 2.62 -10.36 -2.56
CA LEU A 101 2.04 -9.77 -1.35
C LEU A 101 2.34 -10.64 -0.13
N VAL A 102 2.87 -10.03 0.93
CA VAL A 102 3.17 -10.70 2.21
C VAL A 102 2.61 -9.97 3.43
N ARG A 103 2.31 -8.67 3.32
CA ARG A 103 1.86 -7.84 4.45
C ARG A 103 1.03 -6.64 4.01
N LEU A 104 0.08 -6.25 4.85
CA LEU A 104 -0.63 -4.97 4.79
C LEU A 104 -0.52 -4.31 6.16
N PHE A 105 -0.20 -3.01 6.19
CA PHE A 105 0.00 -2.32 7.47
C PHE A 105 -0.24 -0.81 7.38
N THR A 106 -0.54 -0.19 8.51
CA THR A 106 -0.57 1.27 8.67
C THR A 106 0.63 1.73 9.49
N VAL A 107 1.01 2.98 9.29
CA VAL A 107 2.13 3.60 9.99
C VAL A 107 1.68 4.86 10.73
N ASN A 108 2.55 5.38 11.58
CA ASN A 108 2.36 6.67 12.23
C ASN A 108 2.68 7.82 11.26
N GLN A 109 2.14 9.02 11.54
CA GLN A 109 2.22 10.18 10.64
C GLN A 109 3.67 10.56 10.32
N TRP A 110 4.58 10.55 11.30
CA TRP A 110 5.99 10.89 11.09
C TRP A 110 6.69 10.03 10.02
N VAL A 111 6.20 8.81 9.76
CA VAL A 111 6.80 7.90 8.77
C VAL A 111 6.54 8.38 7.34
N VAL A 112 5.38 8.98 7.09
CA VAL A 112 4.89 9.31 5.75
C VAL A 112 4.59 10.80 5.55
N ALA A 113 4.75 11.60 6.60
CA ALA A 113 4.48 13.03 6.65
C ALA A 113 3.09 13.40 6.07
N ASP A 114 2.08 12.56 6.33
CA ASP A 114 0.72 12.77 5.83
C ASP A 114 -0.08 13.73 6.72
N GLN A 115 -1.28 14.09 6.28
CA GLN A 115 -2.24 14.83 7.12
C GLN A 115 -3.22 13.82 7.69
N ARG A 116 -3.02 13.40 8.95
CA ARG A 116 -3.89 12.38 9.55
C ARG A 116 -5.37 12.80 9.51
N ALA A 117 -6.21 11.90 8.99
CA ALA A 117 -7.65 11.93 9.18
C ALA A 117 -8.09 10.76 10.08
N ASP A 118 -9.25 10.89 10.73
CA ASP A 118 -9.84 9.81 11.53
C ASP A 118 -10.18 8.58 10.67
N ALA A 119 -10.35 7.44 11.34
CA ALA A 119 -10.61 6.17 10.68
C ALA A 119 -11.79 6.20 9.71
N GLU A 120 -12.94 6.76 10.09
CA GLU A 120 -14.14 6.72 9.26
C GLU A 120 -14.02 7.66 8.05
N THR A 121 -13.34 8.80 8.21
CA THR A 121 -12.95 9.66 7.08
C THR A 121 -12.08 8.88 6.09
N LEU A 122 -11.00 8.22 6.53
CA LEU A 122 -10.13 7.45 5.62
C LEU A 122 -10.83 6.24 4.98
N ILE A 123 -11.67 5.56 5.73
CA ILE A 123 -12.47 4.43 5.26
C ILE A 123 -13.44 4.86 4.15
N SER A 124 -13.96 6.10 4.21
CA SER A 124 -14.80 6.68 3.15
C SER A 124 -13.99 7.01 1.88
N LEU A 125 -12.70 7.27 2.03
CA LEU A 125 -11.78 7.59 0.94
C LEU A 125 -11.23 6.34 0.24
N LEU A 126 -11.10 5.21 0.95
CA LEU A 126 -10.53 3.97 0.42
C LEU A 126 -11.10 3.54 -0.95
N PRO A 127 -12.42 3.59 -1.23
CA PRO A 127 -12.95 3.20 -2.55
C PRO A 127 -12.49 4.09 -3.71
N ARG A 128 -11.98 5.30 -3.43
CA ARG A 128 -11.48 6.24 -4.46
C ARG A 128 -10.06 5.91 -4.93
N PHE A 129 -9.34 5.02 -4.25
CA PHE A 129 -8.02 4.61 -4.72
C PHE A 129 -8.16 3.82 -6.03
N ASP A 130 -7.72 4.44 -7.12
CA ASP A 130 -7.76 3.85 -8.45
C ASP A 130 -6.58 4.38 -9.28
N MET A 131 -5.59 3.53 -9.51
CA MET A 131 -4.46 3.83 -10.37
C MET A 131 -4.73 3.27 -11.77
N GLN A 132 -5.74 3.74 -12.48
CA GLN A 132 -5.95 3.36 -13.88
C GLN A 132 -5.01 4.10 -14.85
N MET A 133 -3.72 4.14 -14.50
CA MET A 133 -2.70 4.92 -15.19
C MET A 133 -1.81 4.05 -16.06
N PRO A 134 -1.48 4.45 -17.30
CA PRO A 134 -0.63 3.66 -18.19
C PRO A 134 0.86 3.70 -17.79
N ARG A 135 1.27 4.70 -17.01
CA ARG A 135 2.65 4.95 -16.57
C ARG A 135 2.72 5.04 -15.03
N PRO A 136 3.88 4.71 -14.42
CA PRO A 136 5.09 4.17 -15.04
C PRO A 136 4.88 2.74 -15.58
N SER A 137 4.00 1.96 -14.97
CA SER A 137 3.58 0.65 -15.44
C SER A 137 2.10 0.41 -15.21
N TYR A 138 1.37 0.17 -16.30
CA TYR A 138 -0.05 -0.16 -16.26
C TYR A 138 -0.36 -1.37 -15.36
N LEU A 139 0.50 -2.40 -15.38
CA LEU A 139 0.27 -3.63 -14.63
C LEU A 139 0.49 -3.45 -13.13
N VAL A 140 1.51 -2.68 -12.71
CA VAL A 140 1.73 -2.38 -11.28
C VAL A 140 0.59 -1.53 -10.73
N ASN A 141 0.21 -0.49 -11.47
CA ASN A 141 -0.88 0.41 -11.11
C ASN A 141 -2.22 -0.34 -10.96
N ARG A 142 -2.55 -1.19 -11.95
CA ARG A 142 -3.74 -2.03 -11.93
C ARG A 142 -3.69 -3.08 -10.83
N TRP A 143 -2.53 -3.68 -10.57
CA TRP A 143 -2.32 -4.62 -9.46
C TRP A 143 -2.57 -3.95 -8.10
N LEU A 144 -1.98 -2.77 -7.82
CA LEU A 144 -2.21 -2.05 -6.55
C LEU A 144 -3.70 -1.74 -6.32
N SER A 145 -4.37 -1.25 -7.36
CA SER A 145 -5.82 -0.96 -7.31
C SER A 145 -6.63 -2.21 -6.99
N ALA A 146 -6.26 -3.35 -7.60
CA ALA A 146 -6.88 -4.63 -7.35
C ALA A 146 -6.60 -5.16 -5.93
N ILE A 147 -5.38 -5.02 -5.41
CA ILE A 147 -5.02 -5.41 -4.04
C ILE A 147 -5.85 -4.61 -3.02
N LEU A 148 -5.91 -3.27 -3.13
CA LEU A 148 -6.64 -2.44 -2.19
C LEU A 148 -8.15 -2.76 -2.20
N ARG A 149 -8.72 -3.08 -3.37
CA ARG A 149 -10.12 -3.52 -3.48
C ARG A 149 -10.34 -4.92 -2.90
N ALA A 150 -9.46 -5.87 -3.21
CA ALA A 150 -9.57 -7.25 -2.75
C ALA A 150 -9.43 -7.37 -1.22
N TYR A 151 -8.62 -6.51 -0.61
CA TYR A 151 -8.39 -6.46 0.84
C TYR A 151 -9.12 -5.30 1.53
N ALA A 152 -10.13 -4.71 0.88
CA ALA A 152 -10.84 -3.56 1.46
C ALA A 152 -11.43 -3.84 2.86
N PRO A 153 -12.05 -5.00 3.17
CA PRO A 153 -12.53 -5.29 4.52
C PRO A 153 -11.39 -5.28 5.56
N GLU A 154 -10.27 -5.91 5.24
CA GLU A 154 -9.10 -5.97 6.11
C GLU A 154 -8.44 -4.60 6.30
N ILE A 155 -8.32 -3.82 5.23
CA ILE A 155 -7.74 -2.46 5.28
C ILE A 155 -8.62 -1.54 6.14
N ARG A 156 -9.95 -1.65 6.06
CA ARG A 156 -10.85 -0.89 6.95
C ARG A 156 -10.61 -1.23 8.42
N GLN A 157 -10.34 -2.50 8.71
CA GLN A 157 -10.04 -2.94 10.07
C GLN A 157 -8.68 -2.39 10.54
N LEU A 158 -7.63 -2.48 9.73
CA LEU A 158 -6.31 -1.89 10.01
C LEU A 158 -6.42 -0.39 10.31
N ILE A 159 -7.19 0.36 9.51
CA ILE A 159 -7.38 1.80 9.72
C ILE A 159 -8.04 2.10 11.08
N ARG A 160 -8.98 1.26 11.54
CA ARG A 160 -9.57 1.40 12.89
C ARG A 160 -8.58 1.02 13.98
N GLU A 161 -7.83 -0.07 13.78
CA GLU A 161 -6.81 -0.54 14.72
C GLU A 161 -5.69 0.47 14.91
N ARG A 162 -5.31 1.19 13.85
CA ARG A 162 -4.39 2.33 13.94
C ARG A 162 -4.87 3.36 14.96
N ASP A 163 -6.13 3.79 14.87
CA ASP A 163 -6.68 4.81 15.76
C ASP A 163 -6.73 4.29 17.21
N VAL A 164 -7.02 3.00 17.41
CA VAL A 164 -6.93 2.34 18.73
C VAL A 164 -5.49 2.32 19.24
N ALA A 165 -4.51 1.95 18.41
CA ALA A 165 -3.11 1.89 18.78
C ALA A 165 -2.57 3.27 19.16
N LEU A 166 -2.90 4.30 18.38
CA LEU A 166 -2.57 5.69 18.70
C LEU A 166 -3.23 6.12 20.02
N ALA A 167 -4.51 5.82 20.25
CA ALA A 167 -5.17 6.21 21.50
C ALA A 167 -4.59 5.48 22.74
N ALA A 168 -4.11 4.25 22.57
CA ALA A 168 -3.56 3.42 23.64
C ALA A 168 -2.08 3.70 23.93
N HIS A 169 -1.33 4.23 22.96
CA HIS A 169 0.10 4.44 23.08
C HIS A 169 0.41 5.64 24.00
N LYS A 170 1.39 5.44 24.88
CA LYS A 170 1.83 6.46 25.83
C LYS A 170 3.14 7.05 25.31
N ALA A 171 3.03 8.14 24.57
CA ALA A 171 4.20 8.86 24.09
C ALA A 171 5.07 9.35 25.27
N PRO A 172 6.40 9.41 25.11
CA PRO A 172 7.29 10.05 26.08
C PRO A 172 6.87 11.50 26.36
N GLN A 173 7.19 11.98 27.56
CA GLN A 173 6.78 13.32 27.99
C GLN A 173 7.28 14.41 27.01
N GLY A 174 6.35 15.21 26.52
CA GLY A 174 6.65 16.32 25.60
C GLY A 174 6.81 15.94 24.13
N ILE A 175 6.60 14.67 23.78
CA ILE A 175 6.58 14.19 22.38
C ILE A 175 5.12 14.07 21.94
N ASP A 176 4.76 14.68 20.81
CA ASP A 176 3.48 14.44 20.16
C ASP A 176 3.43 12.98 19.70
N ILE A 177 2.32 12.30 19.97
CA ILE A 177 2.14 10.91 19.59
C ILE A 177 2.28 10.66 18.09
N LEU A 178 1.95 11.65 17.26
CA LEU A 178 2.09 11.58 15.81
C LEU A 178 3.55 11.71 15.34
N GLU A 179 4.42 12.20 16.23
CA GLU A 179 5.86 12.40 16.03
C GLU A 179 6.73 11.40 16.83
N ASP A 180 6.10 10.47 17.55
CA ASP A 180 6.80 9.48 18.37
C ASP A 180 7.42 8.36 17.51
N ARG A 181 8.74 8.45 17.32
CA ARG A 181 9.55 7.48 16.57
C ARG A 181 9.64 6.08 17.19
N SER A 182 9.16 5.90 18.42
CA SER A 182 9.03 4.55 19.00
C SER A 182 7.81 3.78 18.48
N LEU A 183 6.85 4.49 17.88
CA LEU A 183 5.65 3.93 17.25
C LEU A 183 5.70 4.18 15.74
N GLU A 184 6.28 3.22 15.01
CA GLU A 184 6.36 3.25 13.55
C GLU A 184 5.13 2.62 12.90
N VAL A 185 4.92 1.31 13.14
CA VAL A 185 3.78 0.55 12.63
C VAL A 185 2.66 0.56 13.66
N THR A 186 1.46 0.93 13.22
CA THR A 186 0.29 1.15 14.09
C THR A 186 -0.75 0.03 14.00
N SER A 187 -0.78 -0.71 12.90
CA SER A 187 -1.56 -1.94 12.73
C SER A 187 -0.99 -2.75 11.58
N GLU A 188 -1.09 -4.08 11.61
CA GLU A 188 -0.60 -4.95 10.53
C GLU A 188 -1.31 -6.30 10.45
N ILE A 189 -1.34 -6.88 9.25
CA ILE A 189 -1.68 -8.29 9.02
C ILE A 189 -0.75 -8.92 7.99
N ARG A 190 -0.57 -10.24 8.09
CA ARG A 190 -0.05 -11.04 6.97
C ARG A 190 -1.12 -11.18 5.89
N ALA A 191 -0.70 -11.07 4.64
CA ALA A 191 -1.59 -11.20 3.49
C ALA A 191 -0.96 -12.07 2.42
N ASP A 192 -1.74 -12.96 1.81
CA ASP A 192 -1.33 -13.81 0.71
C ASP A 192 -2.47 -13.87 -0.32
N LEU A 193 -2.23 -13.28 -1.50
CA LEU A 193 -3.21 -13.18 -2.57
C LEU A 193 -3.63 -14.56 -3.09
N LYS A 194 -2.68 -15.50 -3.21
CA LYS A 194 -2.95 -16.84 -3.73
C LYS A 194 -3.73 -17.67 -2.72
N ALA A 195 -3.41 -17.57 -1.44
CA ALA A 195 -4.17 -18.22 -0.38
C ALA A 195 -5.61 -17.68 -0.34
N LYS A 196 -5.78 -16.35 -0.44
CA LYS A 196 -7.11 -15.71 -0.51
C LYS A 196 -7.90 -16.10 -1.76
N ALA A 197 -7.23 -16.25 -2.90
CA ALA A 197 -7.85 -16.77 -4.12
C ALA A 197 -8.31 -18.22 -3.93
N THR A 198 -7.48 -19.06 -3.32
CA THR A 198 -7.78 -20.48 -3.07
C THR A 198 -8.97 -20.65 -2.14
N SER A 199 -9.07 -19.84 -1.07
CA SER A 199 -10.20 -19.91 -0.13
C SER A 199 -11.55 -19.53 -0.77
N LEU A 200 -11.51 -18.83 -1.91
CA LEU A 200 -12.69 -18.46 -2.70
C LEU A 200 -12.89 -19.35 -3.95
N GLY A 201 -12.12 -20.42 -4.09
CA GLY A 201 -12.23 -21.34 -5.23
C GLY A 201 -11.73 -20.76 -6.56
N LEU A 202 -10.79 -19.82 -6.52
CA LEU A 202 -10.21 -19.15 -7.70
C LEU A 202 -8.83 -19.69 -8.10
N GLY A 203 -8.40 -20.79 -7.47
CA GLY A 203 -7.08 -21.41 -7.63
C GLY A 203 -6.92 -22.30 -8.86
#